data_AF-Q8CBV4-F1
#
_entry.id   AF-Q8CBV4-F1
#
_cell.length_a   1.000
_cell.length_b   1.000
_cell.length_c   1.000
_cell.angle_alpha   90.00
_cell.angle_beta   90.00
_cell.angle_gamma   90.00
#
_symmetry.space_group_name_H-M   'P 1'
#
loop_
_entity.id
_entity.type
_entity.pdbx_description
1 polymer ?
#
loop_
_entity_poly.entity_id
_entity_poly.type
_entity_poly.pdbx_seq_one_letter_code
_entity_poly.pdbx_strand_id
1 'polypeptide(L)'
;EIEPYSSERANPYFEYLHIRKKIEEKRKLLCSVIPQAPQYYDEYVTFNGSYLLDGNPLSKICIPTITPPPSLSDPLKELFRQQEVVRMKLRLQHSIEREKLIVSNEQEVLRVHYRAARTLANQTLPFSACTVLLDAEVYNVPLDSQSDDSKTSVRDRFNARQFMSWLQDVDDKFDKLKTCLLMRQQHEAAALNAVQRLEWQLKLQELDPATYKSLSIYEIQEFYVPLVDVNDDFELTPI
;
A
#
# COMPACT_ATOMS: atom_id res chain seq x y z
N GLU A 1 3.89 43.74 -42.29
CA GLU A 1 3.50 44.83 -41.37
C GLU A 1 3.60 44.29 -39.95
N ILE A 2 4.25 45.04 -39.05
CA ILE A 2 4.31 44.68 -37.62
C ILE A 2 3.06 45.31 -37.00
N GLU A 3 2.19 44.48 -36.43
CA GLU A 3 1.00 44.99 -35.72
C GLU A 3 1.43 45.90 -34.56
N PRO A 4 0.78 47.06 -34.37
CA PRO A 4 1.07 47.94 -33.24
C PRO A 4 0.74 47.24 -31.92
N TYR A 5 1.63 47.40 -30.93
CA TYR A 5 1.43 46.87 -29.58
C TYR A 5 0.12 47.40 -28.98
N SER A 6 -0.87 46.51 -28.81
CA SER A 6 -2.13 46.81 -28.12
C SER A 6 -1.91 46.83 -26.60
N SER A 7 -2.20 47.96 -25.95
CA SER A 7 -2.10 48.15 -24.50
C SER A 7 -3.30 47.60 -23.72
N GLU A 8 -4.20 46.84 -24.36
CA GLU A 8 -5.37 46.26 -23.68
C GLU A 8 -5.02 45.06 -22.79
N ARG A 9 -3.86 44.43 -23.01
CA ARG A 9 -3.34 43.42 -22.08
C ARG A 9 -2.74 44.11 -20.86
N ALA A 10 -3.27 43.75 -19.69
CA ALA A 10 -2.69 44.21 -18.43
C ALA A 10 -1.21 43.83 -18.37
N ASN A 11 -0.41 44.72 -17.80
CA ASN A 11 1.03 44.53 -17.73
C ASN A 11 1.34 43.23 -16.95
N PRO A 12 2.04 42.25 -17.56
CA PRO A 12 2.29 40.94 -16.95
C PRO A 12 3.04 41.01 -15.62
N TYR A 13 3.85 42.06 -15.41
CA TYR A 13 4.53 42.28 -14.14
C TYR A 13 3.56 42.65 -13.03
N PHE A 14 2.57 43.52 -13.31
CA PHE A 14 1.54 43.86 -12.34
C PHE A 14 0.59 42.69 -12.07
N GLU A 15 0.28 41.87 -13.09
CA GLU A 15 -0.47 40.62 -12.89
C GLU A 15 0.28 39.65 -11.97
N TYR A 16 1.58 39.43 -12.21
CA TYR A 16 2.42 38.61 -11.35
C TYR A 16 2.41 39.12 -9.90
N LEU A 17 2.65 40.42 -9.67
CA LEU A 17 2.61 40.99 -8.32
C LEU A 17 1.25 40.82 -7.65
N HIS A 18 0.16 40.96 -8.41
CA HIS A 18 -1.19 40.74 -7.90
C HIS A 18 -1.43 39.28 -7.49
N ILE A 19 -0.98 38.33 -8.32
CA ILE A 19 -1.00 36.89 -8.00
C ILE A 19 -0.20 36.60 -6.74
N ARG A 20 1.04 37.12 -6.64
CA ARG A 20 1.90 36.94 -5.45
C ARG A 20 1.23 37.48 -4.19
N LYS A 21 0.59 38.64 -4.26
CA LYS A 21 -0.16 39.21 -3.13
C LYS A 21 -1.34 38.33 -2.71
N LYS A 22 -2.11 37.81 -3.67
CA LYS A 22 -3.23 36.87 -3.39
C LYS A 22 -2.75 35.59 -2.70
N ILE A 23 -1.64 35.02 -3.19
CA ILE A 23 -1.03 33.83 -2.58
C ILE A 23 -0.58 34.13 -1.15
N GLU A 24 0.07 35.27 -0.92
CA GLU A 24 0.53 35.67 0.41
C GLU A 24 -0.65 35.83 1.39
N GLU A 25 -1.76 36.47 0.98
CA GLU A 25 -2.96 36.55 1.82
C GLU A 25 -3.58 35.17 2.09
N LYS A 26 -3.62 34.26 1.11
CA LYS A 26 -4.10 32.88 1.32
C LYS A 26 -3.23 32.13 2.33
N ARG A 27 -1.90 32.31 2.29
CA ARG A 27 -0.96 31.65 3.22
C ARG A 27 -1.15 32.09 4.66
N LYS A 28 -1.49 33.35 4.91
CA LYS A 28 -1.78 33.86 6.27
C LYS A 28 -2.96 33.14 6.93
N LEU A 29 -3.87 32.57 6.14
CA LEU A 29 -5.02 31.81 6.63
C LEU A 29 -4.70 30.32 6.87
N LEU A 30 -3.54 29.84 6.43
CA LEU A 30 -3.12 28.46 6.69
C LEU A 30 -2.54 28.34 8.09
N CYS A 31 -3.07 27.43 8.89
CA CYS A 31 -2.52 27.04 10.17
C CYS A 31 -2.27 25.53 10.25
N SER A 32 -1.46 25.14 11.23
CA SER A 32 -1.28 23.73 11.58
C SER A 32 -2.58 23.20 12.18
N VAL A 33 -3.05 22.06 11.67
CA VAL A 33 -4.28 21.41 12.14
C VAL A 33 -3.89 20.09 12.80
N ILE A 34 -4.43 19.86 13.99
CA ILE A 34 -4.23 18.61 14.72
C ILE A 34 -5.48 17.75 14.52
N PRO A 35 -5.36 16.57 13.88
CA PRO A 35 -6.49 15.66 13.73
C PRO A 35 -6.85 14.98 15.05
N GLN A 36 -8.11 14.55 15.16
CA GLN A 36 -8.49 13.56 16.17
C GLN A 36 -7.80 12.23 15.85
N ALA A 37 -7.27 11.56 16.86
CA ALA A 37 -6.65 10.26 16.67
C ALA A 37 -7.69 9.22 16.22
N PRO A 38 -7.33 8.31 15.30
CA PRO A 38 -8.13 7.12 15.01
C PRO A 38 -8.31 6.26 16.27
N GLN A 39 -9.33 5.40 16.22
CA GLN A 39 -9.50 4.37 17.24
C GLN A 39 -8.31 3.39 17.20
N TYR A 40 -7.80 3.01 18.38
CA TYR A 40 -6.66 2.09 18.55
C TYR A 40 -5.38 2.55 17.86
N TYR A 41 -5.19 3.86 17.70
CA TYR A 41 -4.01 4.41 17.05
C TYR A 41 -2.69 4.00 17.72
N ASP A 42 -2.70 3.77 19.03
CA ASP A 42 -1.56 3.29 19.81
C ASP A 42 -1.17 1.83 19.49
N GLU A 43 -2.07 1.06 18.88
CA GLU A 43 -1.83 -0.31 18.44
C GLU A 43 -1.32 -0.40 17.00
N TYR A 44 -1.33 0.72 16.26
CA TYR A 44 -0.91 0.75 14.85
C TYR A 44 0.54 0.30 14.72
N VAL A 45 0.82 -0.53 13.71
CA VAL A 45 2.20 -0.95 13.44
C VAL A 45 3.08 0.25 13.07
N THR A 46 2.49 1.27 12.44
CA THR A 46 3.16 2.54 12.16
C THR A 46 3.44 3.39 13.39
N PHE A 47 2.67 3.22 14.46
CA PHE A 47 2.88 3.94 15.72
C PHE A 47 3.94 3.27 16.59
N ASN A 48 3.87 1.95 16.74
CA ASN A 48 4.79 1.17 17.57
C ASN A 48 6.12 0.82 16.86
N GLY A 49 6.21 1.00 15.54
CA GLY A 49 7.39 0.66 14.74
C GLY A 49 7.65 -0.84 14.61
N SER A 50 6.61 -1.67 14.73
CA SER A 50 6.73 -3.14 14.73
C SER A 50 6.71 -3.78 13.34
N TYR A 51 6.59 -2.99 12.27
CA TYR A 51 6.57 -3.47 10.89
C TYR A 51 7.97 -3.90 10.39
N LEU A 52 8.04 -4.87 9.49
CA LEU A 52 9.28 -5.50 9.00
C LEU A 52 10.12 -4.63 8.08
N LEU A 53 9.53 -3.57 7.51
CA LEU A 53 10.17 -2.73 6.49
C LEU A 53 11.43 -2.01 7.00
N ASP A 54 11.60 -1.86 8.32
CA ASP A 54 12.71 -1.10 8.92
C ASP A 54 13.98 -1.94 9.16
N GLY A 55 14.03 -3.19 8.67
CA GLY A 55 15.24 -4.02 8.77
C GLY A 55 15.67 -4.32 10.21
N ASN A 56 14.73 -4.23 11.17
CA ASN A 56 15.01 -4.50 12.57
C ASN A 56 15.55 -5.94 12.72
N PRO A 57 16.76 -6.16 13.25
CA PRO A 57 17.35 -7.49 13.40
C PRO A 57 16.56 -8.40 14.35
N LEU A 58 15.68 -7.84 15.20
CA LEU A 58 14.71 -8.57 16.03
C LEU A 58 13.41 -8.89 15.30
N SER A 59 13.06 -8.14 14.25
CA SER A 59 11.91 -8.42 13.39
C SER A 59 12.26 -9.42 12.29
N LYS A 60 13.35 -10.18 12.44
CA LYS A 60 13.55 -11.41 11.66
C LYS A 60 12.43 -12.35 12.03
N ILE A 61 11.31 -12.29 11.30
CA ILE A 61 10.31 -13.35 11.33
C ILE A 61 11.09 -14.65 11.21
N CYS A 62 10.95 -15.49 12.22
CA CYS A 62 11.38 -16.87 12.14
C CYS A 62 10.40 -17.54 11.19
N ILE A 63 10.59 -17.31 9.88
CA ILE A 63 9.79 -17.99 8.89
C ILE A 63 10.18 -19.46 9.04
N PRO A 64 9.22 -20.35 9.30
CA PRO A 64 9.52 -21.74 9.55
C PRO A 64 10.18 -22.34 8.31
N THR A 65 11.36 -22.92 8.47
CA THR A 65 11.99 -23.81 7.49
C THR A 65 11.57 -25.24 7.77
N ILE A 66 11.13 -25.96 6.73
CA ILE A 66 10.87 -27.39 6.82
C ILE A 66 12.18 -28.14 6.53
N THR A 67 12.53 -29.11 7.37
CA THR A 67 13.68 -29.98 7.12
C THR A 67 13.30 -31.15 6.22
N PRO A 68 14.22 -31.64 5.36
CA PRO A 68 13.93 -32.79 4.51
C PRO A 68 13.65 -34.05 5.35
N PRO A 69 12.69 -34.90 4.94
CA PRO A 69 12.47 -36.20 5.56
C PRO A 69 13.76 -37.04 5.63
N PRO A 70 14.07 -37.69 6.78
CA PRO A 70 15.33 -38.40 6.99
C PRO A 70 15.48 -39.63 6.09
N SER A 71 14.36 -40.22 5.64
CA SER A 71 14.27 -41.39 4.76
C SER A 71 14.72 -41.13 3.32
N LEU A 72 14.86 -39.87 2.91
CA LEU A 72 15.26 -39.51 1.55
C LEU A 72 16.73 -39.84 1.27
N SER A 73 17.02 -40.19 0.01
CA SER A 73 18.39 -40.27 -0.51
C SER A 73 19.03 -38.87 -0.56
N ASP A 74 20.35 -38.80 -0.55
CA ASP A 74 21.07 -37.51 -0.54
C ASP A 74 20.73 -36.59 -1.72
N PRO A 75 20.57 -37.08 -2.97
CA PRO A 75 20.16 -36.22 -4.08
C PRO A 75 18.77 -35.59 -3.87
N LEU A 76 17.83 -36.33 -3.27
CA LEU A 76 16.48 -35.82 -2.98
C LEU A 76 16.46 -34.89 -1.77
N LYS A 77 17.30 -35.15 -0.76
CA LYS A 77 17.52 -34.21 0.36
C LYS A 77 18.03 -32.86 -0.14
N GLU A 78 18.96 -32.89 -1.10
CA GLU A 78 19.51 -31.66 -1.67
C GLU A 78 18.47 -30.88 -2.48
N LEU A 79 17.72 -31.56 -3.36
CA LEU A 79 16.60 -30.92 -4.07
C LEU A 79 15.58 -30.33 -3.09
N PHE A 80 15.21 -31.05 -2.04
CA PHE A 80 14.27 -30.56 -1.04
C PHE A 80 14.75 -29.26 -0.38
N ARG A 81 16.05 -29.18 -0.01
CA ARG A 81 16.63 -27.96 0.58
C ARG A 81 16.59 -26.79 -0.41
N GLN A 82 16.92 -27.04 -1.68
CA GLN A 82 16.86 -26.01 -2.72
C GLN A 82 15.43 -25.48 -2.89
N GLN A 83 14.45 -26.37 -2.95
CA GLN A 83 13.03 -26.01 -3.02
C GLN A 83 12.54 -25.29 -1.77
N GLU A 84 13.02 -25.68 -0.58
CA GLU A 84 12.67 -25.02 0.68
C GLU A 84 13.19 -23.58 0.74
N VAL A 85 14.37 -23.28 0.20
CA VAL A 85 14.87 -21.90 0.10
C VAL A 85 13.93 -21.03 -0.75
N VAL A 86 13.34 -21.59 -1.80
CA VAL A 86 12.36 -20.87 -2.64
C VAL A 86 11.03 -20.68 -1.92
N ARG A 87 10.51 -21.72 -1.25
CA ARG A 87 9.29 -21.63 -0.43
C ARG A 87 9.45 -20.59 0.70
N MET A 88 10.61 -20.59 1.34
CA MET A 88 11.00 -19.63 2.36
C MET A 88 10.93 -18.19 1.84
N LYS A 89 11.52 -17.93 0.67
CA LYS A 89 11.45 -16.61 0.03
C LYS A 89 10.03 -16.19 -0.30
N LEU A 90 9.19 -17.13 -0.78
CA LEU A 90 7.78 -16.85 -1.07
C LEU A 90 7.01 -16.47 0.21
N ARG A 91 7.16 -17.23 1.30
CA ARG A 91 6.57 -16.91 2.61
C ARG A 91 6.98 -15.53 3.10
N LEU A 92 8.27 -15.18 2.96
CA LEU A 92 8.79 -13.86 3.34
C LEU A 92 8.14 -12.75 2.53
N GLN A 93 8.11 -12.92 1.21
CA GLN A 93 7.47 -11.96 0.31
C GLN A 93 6.00 -11.77 0.67
N HIS A 94 5.26 -12.84 0.90
CA HIS A 94 3.85 -12.78 1.28
C HIS A 94 3.63 -12.01 2.58
N SER A 95 4.47 -12.25 3.59
CA SER A 95 4.43 -11.53 4.87
C SER A 95 4.67 -10.03 4.69
N ILE A 96 5.71 -9.66 3.92
CA ILE A 96 6.05 -8.26 3.66
C ILE A 96 4.92 -7.53 2.91
N GLU A 97 4.32 -8.19 1.91
CA GLU A 97 3.24 -7.59 1.13
C GLU A 97 1.97 -7.36 1.97
N ARG A 98 1.65 -8.28 2.89
CA ARG A 98 0.53 -8.13 3.84
C ARG A 98 0.76 -6.93 4.76
N GLU A 99 1.94 -6.82 5.36
CA GLU A 99 2.26 -5.67 6.21
C GLU A 99 2.28 -4.34 5.47
N LYS A 100 2.80 -4.31 4.23
CA LYS A 100 2.72 -3.10 3.40
C LYS A 100 1.27 -2.66 3.20
N LEU A 101 0.35 -3.62 3.03
CA LEU A 101 -1.06 -3.31 2.87
C LEU A 101 -1.66 -2.77 4.18
N ILE A 102 -1.32 -3.35 5.33
CA ILE A 102 -1.72 -2.86 6.68
C ILE A 102 -1.21 -1.42 6.89
N VAL A 103 0.09 -1.18 6.70
CA VAL A 103 0.71 0.15 6.84
C VAL A 103 0.04 1.17 5.90
N SER A 104 -0.25 0.77 4.66
CA SER A 104 -0.92 1.64 3.69
C SER A 104 -2.36 1.96 4.12
N ASN A 105 -3.07 1.00 4.72
CA ASN A 105 -4.41 1.19 5.28
C ASN A 105 -4.38 2.20 6.45
N GLU A 106 -3.52 1.95 7.44
CA GLU A 106 -3.32 2.83 8.59
C GLU A 106 -3.05 4.28 8.17
N GLN A 107 -2.15 4.46 7.20
CA GLN A 107 -1.84 5.79 6.66
C GLN A 107 -3.02 6.45 5.96
N GLU A 108 -3.85 5.70 5.23
CA GLU A 108 -5.02 6.26 4.56
C GLU A 108 -6.09 6.69 5.56
N VAL A 109 -6.31 5.90 6.62
CA VAL A 109 -7.16 6.30 7.75
C VAL A 109 -6.67 7.61 8.36
N LEU A 110 -5.36 7.74 8.62
CA LEU A 110 -4.78 9.00 9.12
C LEU A 110 -4.99 10.17 8.15
N ARG A 111 -4.88 9.94 6.83
CA ARG A 111 -5.17 10.99 5.82
C ARG A 111 -6.63 11.43 5.85
N VAL A 112 -7.58 10.51 6.06
CA VAL A 112 -9.01 10.85 6.21
C VAL A 112 -9.24 11.70 7.46
N HIS A 113 -8.65 11.33 8.60
CA HIS A 113 -8.70 12.13 9.83
C HIS A 113 -8.11 13.53 9.64
N TYR A 114 -6.96 13.66 8.96
CA TYR A 114 -6.35 14.95 8.65
C TYR A 114 -7.20 15.79 7.69
N ARG A 115 -7.83 15.16 6.70
CA ARG A 115 -8.78 15.81 5.78
C ARG A 115 -9.99 16.37 6.54
N ALA A 116 -10.57 15.59 7.44
CA ALA A 116 -11.70 16.00 8.27
C ALA A 116 -11.34 17.21 9.16
N ALA A 117 -10.21 17.14 9.85
CA ALA A 117 -9.74 18.22 10.70
C ALA A 117 -9.51 19.52 9.91
N ARG A 118 -8.90 19.44 8.72
CA ARG A 118 -8.73 20.60 7.83
C ARG A 118 -10.06 21.19 7.39
N THR A 119 -11.05 20.34 7.09
CA THR A 119 -12.37 20.78 6.67
C THR A 119 -13.09 21.51 7.81
N LEU A 120 -12.96 21.03 9.05
CA LEU A 120 -13.46 21.72 10.25
C LEU A 120 -12.76 23.06 10.50
N ALA A 121 -11.48 23.17 10.16
CA ALA A 121 -10.72 24.42 10.20
C ALA A 121 -10.99 25.36 9.00
N ASN A 122 -11.93 25.00 8.10
CA ASN A 122 -12.18 25.71 6.84
C ASN A 122 -10.92 25.88 5.96
N GLN A 123 -10.00 24.93 6.03
CA GLN A 123 -8.78 24.89 5.23
C GLN A 123 -8.90 23.86 4.11
N THR A 124 -8.79 24.30 2.88
CA THR A 124 -8.80 23.42 1.69
C THR A 124 -7.45 22.74 1.47
N LEU A 125 -6.36 23.46 1.73
CA LEU A 125 -4.98 22.98 1.55
C LEU A 125 -4.30 22.69 2.88
N PRO A 126 -3.38 21.71 2.93
CA PRO A 126 -2.63 21.43 4.14
C PRO A 126 -1.58 22.52 4.38
N PHE A 127 -1.34 22.90 5.64
CA PHE A 127 -0.20 23.73 5.97
C PHE A 127 1.08 22.87 5.91
N SER A 128 1.76 22.92 4.76
CA SER A 128 2.89 22.05 4.45
C SER A 128 3.93 22.73 3.57
N ALA A 129 5.17 22.23 3.59
CA ALA A 129 6.22 22.67 2.69
C ALA A 129 5.80 22.52 1.21
N CYS A 130 5.13 21.42 0.86
CA CYS A 130 4.64 21.19 -0.50
C CYS A 130 3.67 22.29 -0.96
N THR A 131 2.76 22.73 -0.10
CA THR A 131 1.83 23.83 -0.40
C THR A 131 2.58 25.15 -0.62
N VAL A 132 3.58 25.44 0.22
CA VAL A 132 4.41 26.64 0.05
C VAL A 132 5.22 26.59 -1.25
N LEU A 133 5.76 25.43 -1.61
CA LEU A 133 6.53 25.26 -2.84
C LEU A 133 5.63 25.38 -4.09
N LEU A 134 4.45 24.75 -4.09
CA LEU A 134 3.46 24.89 -5.16
C LEU A 134 3.03 26.34 -5.35
N ASP A 135 2.78 27.06 -4.26
CA ASP A 135 2.48 28.50 -4.27
C ASP A 135 3.66 29.37 -4.76
N ALA A 136 4.88 28.85 -4.79
CA ALA A 136 6.04 29.55 -5.36
C ALA A 136 6.14 29.39 -6.88
N GLU A 137 5.46 28.39 -7.45
CA GLU A 137 5.50 28.13 -8.89
C GLU A 137 4.78 29.22 -9.70
N VAL A 138 5.39 29.62 -10.81
CA VAL A 138 4.90 30.72 -11.67
C VAL A 138 3.57 30.37 -12.35
N TYR A 139 3.31 29.09 -12.59
CA TYR A 139 2.10 28.61 -13.25
C TYR A 139 0.93 28.35 -12.29
N ASN A 140 1.16 28.40 -10.98
CA ASN A 140 0.11 28.22 -9.99
C ASN A 140 -0.65 29.54 -9.80
N VAL A 141 -1.52 29.86 -10.77
CA VAL A 141 -2.37 31.05 -10.73
C VAL A 141 -3.62 30.74 -9.90
N PRO A 142 -3.84 31.44 -8.77
CA PRO A 142 -5.06 31.26 -7.99
C PRO A 142 -6.28 31.61 -8.85
N LEU A 143 -7.22 30.69 -9.02
CA LEU A 143 -8.51 31.02 -9.61
C LEU A 143 -9.21 32.11 -8.77
N ASP A 144 -9.85 33.05 -9.45
CA ASP A 144 -10.64 34.10 -8.81
C ASP A 144 -11.89 33.49 -8.18
N SER A 145 -11.79 33.22 -6.89
CA SER A 145 -12.85 32.69 -6.04
C SER A 145 -13.87 33.77 -5.63
N GLN A 146 -14.37 34.56 -6.59
CA GLN A 146 -15.35 35.62 -6.32
C GLN A 146 -16.81 35.23 -6.59
N SER A 147 -17.12 34.00 -7.01
CA SER A 147 -18.50 33.65 -7.42
C SER A 147 -19.22 32.52 -6.66
N ASP A 148 -18.59 31.79 -5.73
CA ASP A 148 -19.25 30.58 -5.16
C ASP A 148 -19.32 30.44 -3.63
N ASP A 149 -18.57 31.24 -2.84
CA ASP A 149 -18.60 31.12 -1.38
C ASP A 149 -19.95 31.55 -0.75
N SER A 150 -20.81 32.25 -1.49
CA SER A 150 -22.11 32.70 -0.98
C SER A 150 -23.25 31.69 -1.17
N LYS A 151 -22.99 30.50 -1.74
CA LYS A 151 -24.01 29.47 -2.00
C LYS A 151 -23.69 28.09 -1.44
N THR A 152 -22.72 27.96 -0.53
CA THR A 152 -22.50 26.67 0.15
C THR A 152 -23.73 26.39 1.02
N SER A 153 -24.61 25.52 0.54
CA SER A 153 -25.84 25.15 1.22
C SER A 153 -25.50 24.66 2.63
N VAL A 154 -26.37 24.89 3.61
CA VAL A 154 -26.24 24.29 4.96
C VAL A 154 -26.10 22.77 4.85
N ARG A 155 -26.66 22.17 3.79
CA ARG A 155 -26.57 20.75 3.45
C ARG A 155 -25.19 20.30 2.97
N ASP A 156 -24.37 21.20 2.44
CA ASP A 156 -23.02 20.92 1.93
C ASP A 156 -21.95 21.07 3.02
N ARG A 157 -22.35 21.47 4.24
CA ARG A 157 -21.42 21.56 5.37
C ARG A 157 -20.99 20.16 5.80
N PHE A 158 -19.69 20.02 6.01
CA PHE A 158 -19.09 18.82 6.57
C PHE A 158 -19.82 18.38 7.84
N ASN A 159 -20.07 17.08 7.94
CA ASN A 159 -20.76 16.47 9.07
C ASN A 159 -20.23 15.05 9.32
N ALA A 160 -20.62 14.46 10.45
CA ALA A 160 -20.16 13.15 10.86
C ALA A 160 -20.49 12.04 9.84
N ARG A 161 -21.65 12.11 9.14
CA ARG A 161 -22.01 11.13 8.11
C ARG A 161 -21.03 11.17 6.93
N GLN A 162 -20.61 12.38 6.51
CA GLN A 162 -19.62 12.53 5.45
C GLN A 162 -18.26 11.93 5.85
N PHE A 163 -17.86 12.12 7.11
CA PHE A 163 -16.64 11.54 7.65
C PHE A 163 -16.68 10.01 7.67
N MET A 164 -17.77 9.43 8.18
CA MET A 164 -17.97 7.97 8.19
C MET A 164 -17.99 7.40 6.78
N SER A 165 -18.58 8.10 5.80
CA SER A 165 -18.55 7.68 4.40
C SER A 165 -17.11 7.63 3.85
N TRP A 166 -16.25 8.60 4.18
CA TRP A 166 -14.85 8.57 3.74
C TRP A 166 -14.06 7.43 4.37
N LEU A 167 -14.35 7.08 5.63
CA LEU A 167 -13.75 5.90 6.26
C LEU A 167 -14.22 4.61 5.59
N GLN A 168 -15.52 4.49 5.31
CA GLN A 168 -16.06 3.35 4.58
C GLN A 168 -15.44 3.20 3.18
N ASP A 169 -15.20 4.31 2.47
CA ASP A 169 -14.52 4.29 1.18
C ASP A 169 -13.09 3.72 1.29
N VAL A 170 -12.41 3.95 2.43
CA VAL A 170 -11.09 3.36 2.73
C VAL A 170 -11.25 1.87 3.01
N ASP A 171 -12.16 1.49 3.89
CA ASP A 171 -12.41 0.08 4.24
C ASP A 171 -12.73 -0.74 2.97
N ASP A 172 -13.70 -0.31 2.16
CA ASP A 172 -14.09 -0.95 0.91
C ASP A 172 -12.93 -1.07 -0.09
N LYS A 173 -12.06 -0.05 -0.12
CA LYS A 173 -10.86 -0.04 -0.98
C LYS A 173 -9.86 -1.10 -0.51
N PHE A 174 -9.55 -1.13 0.78
CA PHE A 174 -8.53 -2.03 1.32
C PHE A 174 -9.01 -3.47 1.41
N ASP A 175 -10.31 -3.73 1.62
CA ASP A 175 -10.90 -5.07 1.52
C ASP A 175 -10.78 -5.65 0.11
N LYS A 176 -11.02 -4.84 -0.92
CA LYS A 176 -10.80 -5.25 -2.32
C LYS A 176 -9.33 -5.56 -2.57
N LEU A 177 -8.42 -4.69 -2.12
CA LEU A 177 -6.97 -4.92 -2.28
C LEU A 177 -6.50 -6.17 -1.55
N LYS A 178 -7.00 -6.42 -0.33
CA LYS A 178 -6.73 -7.62 0.46
C LYS A 178 -7.21 -8.88 -0.23
N THR A 179 -8.44 -8.86 -0.75
CA THR A 179 -9.00 -9.99 -1.52
C THR A 179 -8.14 -10.30 -2.74
N CYS A 180 -7.76 -9.28 -3.52
CA CYS A 180 -6.87 -9.46 -4.66
C CYS A 180 -5.47 -9.97 -4.26
N LEU A 181 -4.92 -9.47 -3.15
CA LEU A 181 -3.63 -9.90 -2.62
C LEU A 181 -3.66 -11.39 -2.26
N LEU A 182 -4.66 -11.83 -1.49
CA LEU A 182 -4.79 -13.22 -1.05
C LEU A 182 -4.98 -14.19 -2.21
N MET A 183 -5.85 -13.85 -3.17
CA MET A 183 -6.03 -14.65 -4.39
C MET A 183 -4.72 -14.79 -5.17
N ARG A 184 -3.96 -13.70 -5.32
CA ARG A 184 -2.64 -13.77 -5.96
C ARG A 184 -1.68 -14.67 -5.20
N GLN A 185 -1.60 -14.54 -3.87
CA GLN A 185 -0.72 -15.36 -3.03
C GLN A 185 -1.06 -16.85 -3.12
N GLN A 186 -2.35 -17.20 -3.14
CA GLN A 186 -2.82 -18.58 -3.36
C GLN A 186 -2.37 -19.11 -4.74
N HIS A 187 -2.51 -18.32 -5.80
CA HIS A 187 -2.05 -18.70 -7.14
C HIS A 187 -0.53 -18.87 -7.20
N GLU A 188 0.24 -17.99 -6.56
CA GLU A 188 1.69 -18.09 -6.49
C GLU A 188 2.15 -19.35 -5.73
N ALA A 189 1.51 -19.66 -4.60
CA ALA A 189 1.79 -20.87 -3.84
C ALA A 189 1.47 -22.14 -4.63
N ALA A 190 0.32 -22.18 -5.31
CA ALA A 190 -0.08 -23.30 -6.16
C ALA A 190 0.85 -23.47 -7.37
N ALA A 191 1.23 -22.36 -8.03
CA ALA A 191 2.15 -22.38 -9.15
C ALA A 191 3.54 -22.88 -8.74
N LEU A 192 4.07 -22.40 -7.61
CA LEU A 192 5.34 -22.88 -7.07
C LEU A 192 5.26 -24.37 -6.75
N ASN A 193 4.19 -24.83 -6.11
CA ASN A 193 4.03 -26.25 -5.78
C ASN A 193 3.97 -27.13 -7.04
N ALA A 194 3.27 -26.70 -8.08
CA ALA A 194 3.21 -27.42 -9.35
C ALA A 194 4.59 -27.56 -10.01
N VAL A 195 5.38 -26.47 -10.04
CA VAL A 195 6.77 -26.50 -10.54
C VAL A 195 7.62 -27.45 -9.71
N GLN A 196 7.55 -27.34 -8.38
CA GLN A 196 8.36 -28.17 -7.48
C GLN A 196 8.00 -29.66 -7.57
N ARG A 197 6.72 -30.00 -7.77
CA ARG A 197 6.28 -31.38 -8.01
C ARG A 197 6.81 -31.92 -9.33
N LEU A 198 6.84 -31.10 -10.38
CA LEU A 198 7.42 -31.48 -11.67
C LEU A 198 8.93 -31.72 -11.56
N GLU A 199 9.66 -30.81 -10.92
CA GLU A 199 11.10 -30.97 -10.64
C GLU A 199 11.38 -32.24 -9.84
N TRP A 200 10.54 -32.52 -8.84
CA TRP A 200 10.65 -33.72 -8.03
C TRP A 200 10.42 -35.00 -8.84
N GLN A 201 9.39 -35.01 -9.68
CA GLN A 201 9.11 -36.12 -10.60
C GLN A 201 10.29 -36.37 -11.54
N LEU A 202 10.83 -35.32 -12.16
CA LEU A 202 12.01 -35.41 -13.03
C LEU A 202 13.21 -35.96 -12.26
N LYS A 203 13.42 -35.51 -11.01
CA LYS A 203 14.52 -36.01 -10.19
C LYS A 203 14.40 -37.49 -9.85
N LEU A 204 13.19 -37.97 -9.57
CA LEU A 204 12.94 -39.40 -9.38
C LEU A 204 13.23 -40.19 -10.65
N GLN A 205 12.78 -39.70 -11.81
CA GLN A 205 13.05 -40.33 -13.11
C GLN A 205 14.54 -40.34 -13.48
N GLU A 206 15.31 -39.30 -13.11
CA GLU A 206 16.77 -39.30 -13.29
C GLU A 206 17.47 -40.38 -12.45
N LEU A 207 17.00 -40.60 -11.22
CA LEU A 207 17.62 -41.55 -10.29
C LEU A 207 17.24 -43.00 -10.60
N ASP A 208 15.99 -43.25 -10.99
CA ASP A 208 15.52 -44.57 -11.42
C ASP A 208 14.43 -44.46 -12.50
N PRO A 209 14.83 -44.40 -13.79
CA PRO A 209 13.90 -44.27 -14.90
C PRO A 209 12.92 -45.42 -15.03
N ALA A 210 13.32 -46.64 -14.64
CA ALA A 210 12.50 -47.84 -14.81
C ALA A 210 11.33 -47.84 -13.81
N THR A 211 11.60 -47.45 -12.57
CA THR A 211 10.60 -47.39 -11.50
C THR A 211 9.61 -46.23 -11.68
N TYR A 212 10.09 -45.06 -12.13
CA TYR A 212 9.28 -43.82 -12.12
C TYR A 212 8.76 -43.36 -13.49
N LYS A 213 8.85 -44.20 -14.53
CA LYS A 213 8.46 -43.87 -15.90
C LYS A 213 7.03 -43.32 -16.04
N SER A 214 6.09 -43.85 -15.25
CA SER A 214 4.66 -43.50 -15.31
C SER A 214 4.16 -42.75 -14.07
N LEU A 215 5.06 -42.35 -13.16
CA LEU A 215 4.67 -41.63 -11.94
C LEU A 215 4.02 -40.29 -12.33
N SER A 216 2.85 -39.98 -11.79
CA SER A 216 2.17 -38.70 -11.97
C SER A 216 2.55 -37.71 -10.86
N ILE A 217 2.58 -36.41 -11.17
CA ILE A 217 2.85 -35.35 -10.18
C ILE A 217 1.82 -35.32 -9.04
N TYR A 218 0.60 -35.83 -9.27
CA TYR A 218 -0.48 -35.90 -8.29
C TYR A 218 -0.29 -37.06 -7.29
N GLU A 219 0.54 -38.05 -7.64
CA GLU A 219 0.86 -39.20 -6.77
C GLU A 219 2.00 -38.88 -5.80
N ILE A 220 2.71 -37.76 -6.02
CA ILE A 220 3.76 -37.28 -5.12
C ILE A 220 3.11 -36.84 -3.81
N GLN A 221 3.57 -37.42 -2.71
CA GLN A 221 3.07 -37.09 -1.37
C GLN A 221 3.44 -35.66 -0.96
N GLU A 222 2.53 -34.98 -0.28
CA GLU A 222 2.70 -33.57 0.10
C GLU A 222 3.90 -33.34 1.02
N PHE A 223 4.23 -34.29 1.90
CA PHE A 223 5.39 -34.14 2.77
C PHE A 223 6.75 -34.14 2.02
N TYR A 224 6.80 -34.63 0.77
CA TYR A 224 7.98 -34.52 -0.08
C TYR A 224 8.04 -33.17 -0.80
N VAL A 225 6.90 -32.62 -1.18
CA VAL A 225 6.80 -31.30 -1.83
C VAL A 225 5.67 -30.49 -1.17
N PRO A 226 5.93 -29.86 -0.01
CA PRO A 226 4.91 -29.16 0.75
C PRO A 226 4.37 -27.94 0.00
N LEU A 227 3.06 -27.69 0.14
CA LEU A 227 2.46 -26.45 -0.31
C LEU A 227 2.85 -25.31 0.65
N VAL A 228 3.06 -24.12 0.11
CA VAL A 228 3.17 -22.92 0.95
C VAL A 228 1.77 -22.56 1.43
N ASP A 229 1.56 -22.63 2.75
CA ASP A 229 0.30 -22.23 3.36
C ASP A 229 0.08 -20.72 3.20
N VAL A 230 -1.12 -20.36 2.76
CA VAL A 230 -1.56 -18.98 2.59
C VAL A 230 -2.81 -18.83 3.45
N ASN A 231 -2.67 -18.21 4.61
CA ASN A 231 -3.82 -17.95 5.48
C ASN A 231 -4.88 -17.17 4.69
N ASP A 232 -6.11 -17.69 4.70
CA ASP A 232 -7.27 -17.18 3.97
C ASP A 232 -7.71 -15.79 4.46
N ASP A 233 -7.22 -15.36 5.62
CA ASP A 233 -7.54 -14.04 6.15
C ASP A 233 -6.39 -13.42 6.96
N PHE A 234 -6.45 -12.10 7.14
CA PHE A 234 -5.65 -11.32 8.09
C PHE A 234 -6.31 -9.96 8.37
N GLU A 235 -6.07 -9.41 9.55
CA GLU A 235 -6.68 -8.14 9.97
C GLU A 235 -5.96 -6.93 9.37
N LEU A 236 -6.74 -5.97 8.86
CA LEU A 236 -6.23 -4.72 8.29
C LEU A 236 -6.16 -3.58 9.31
N THR A 237 -6.85 -3.74 10.44
CA THR A 237 -6.98 -2.77 11.52
C THR A 237 -6.81 -3.50 12.86
N PRO A 238 -6.17 -2.87 13.86
CA PRO A 238 -6.19 -3.38 15.23
C PRO A 238 -7.62 -3.43 15.80
N ILE A 239 -7.85 -4.30 16.79
CA ILE A 239 -9.16 -4.58 17.42
C ILE A 239 -9.32 -3.87 18.76
#